data_AF-A0A976H637-F1
#
_entry.id   AF-A0A976H637-F1
#
_cell.length_a   1.000
_cell.length_b   1.000
_cell.length_c   1.000
_cell.angle_alpha   90.00
_cell.angle_beta   90.00
_cell.angle_gamma   90.00
#
_symmetry.space_group_name_H-M   'P 1'
#
loop_
_entity.id
_entity.type
_entity.pdbx_description
1 polymer ?
#
loop_
_entity_poly.entity_id
_entity_poly.type
_entity_poly.pdbx_seq_one_letter_code
_entity_poly.pdbx_strand_id
1 'polypeptide(L)'
;FALLHHPAYQQQTILLLDDVAQDMVEKTWCFWAPQLPHPYEAIISKKWADITIGTQQGNKTETIHPYQYCHIASKDFFTVHHGLITQHSCTNFQREKVEHISKTNDGFSVSTTQHTYYAKQVYTSATPTLAEHSPNEVFLHQQFFGWQIETELPNFNVEAATMMDFNVHQHTSVNFTHQCKFCLCATLFP
;
A
#
# COMPACT_ATOMS: atom_id res chain seq x y z
N PHE A 1 1.72 -12.99 4.47
CA PHE A 1 1.97 -14.27 3.76
C PHE A 1 3.40 -14.78 3.91
N ALA A 2 4.40 -14.04 3.43
CA ALA A 2 5.77 -14.57 3.27
C ALA A 2 6.36 -15.14 4.56
N LEU A 3 6.34 -14.40 5.67
CA LEU A 3 6.91 -14.87 6.94
C LEU A 3 6.23 -16.15 7.47
N LEU A 4 4.90 -16.23 7.40
CA LEU A 4 4.14 -17.40 7.87
C LEU A 4 4.46 -18.67 7.07
N HIS A 5 4.74 -18.53 5.78
CA HIS A 5 5.00 -19.66 4.88
C HIS A 5 6.50 -19.91 4.65
N HIS A 6 7.36 -19.07 5.21
CA HIS A 6 8.79 -19.17 4.98
C HIS A 6 9.38 -20.33 5.82
N PRO A 7 10.11 -21.29 5.21
CA PRO A 7 10.56 -22.51 5.88
C PRO A 7 11.31 -22.28 7.19
N ALA A 8 12.12 -21.21 7.28
CA ALA A 8 12.89 -20.88 8.49
C ALA A 8 12.04 -20.52 9.72
N TYR A 9 10.75 -20.19 9.54
CA TYR A 9 9.87 -19.68 10.60
C TYR A 9 8.73 -20.64 10.95
N GLN A 10 8.65 -21.82 10.32
CA GLN A 10 7.54 -22.78 10.54
C GLN A 10 7.39 -23.26 11.99
N GLN A 11 8.49 -23.26 12.75
CA GLN A 11 8.53 -23.68 14.16
C GLN A 11 8.64 -22.48 15.13
N GLN A 12 8.53 -21.25 14.63
CA GLN A 12 8.67 -20.05 15.44
C GLN A 12 7.29 -19.45 15.76
N THR A 13 7.18 -18.85 16.94
CA THR A 13 6.04 -18.01 17.30
C THR A 13 6.26 -16.60 16.80
N ILE A 14 5.28 -16.04 16.11
CA ILE A 14 5.31 -14.67 15.57
C ILE A 14 4.34 -13.81 16.37
N LEU A 15 4.86 -12.74 16.97
CA LEU A 15 4.05 -11.71 17.61
C LEU A 15 3.95 -10.50 16.69
N LEU A 16 2.73 -10.10 16.35
CA LEU A 16 2.43 -8.86 15.64
C LEU A 16 1.89 -7.83 16.64
N LEU A 17 2.54 -6.68 16.69
CA LEU A 17 2.18 -5.53 17.54
C LEU A 17 1.77 -4.38 16.65
N ASP A 18 0.56 -3.86 16.84
CA ASP A 18 0.06 -2.71 16.10
C ASP A 18 -0.98 -1.95 16.97
N ASP A 19 -0.95 -0.62 16.97
CA ASP A 19 -1.90 0.21 17.72
C ASP A 19 -3.13 0.63 16.90
N VAL A 20 -3.20 0.19 15.63
CA VAL A 20 -4.28 0.56 14.71
C VAL A 20 -5.66 0.19 15.26
N ALA A 21 -6.50 1.23 15.37
CA ALA A 21 -7.91 1.13 15.71
C ALA A 21 -8.73 0.56 14.54
N GLN A 22 -9.93 0.09 14.86
CA GLN A 22 -10.85 -0.57 13.93
C GLN A 22 -11.36 0.35 12.80
N ASP A 23 -11.24 1.67 12.99
CA ASP A 23 -11.72 2.72 12.09
C ASP A 23 -10.59 3.29 11.22
N MET A 24 -9.81 2.41 10.57
CA MET A 24 -8.87 2.88 9.55
C MET A 24 -9.65 3.55 8.43
N VAL A 25 -9.23 4.76 8.05
CA VAL A 25 -9.69 5.42 6.82
C VAL A 25 -9.50 4.43 5.67
N GLU A 26 -10.57 4.13 4.96
CA GLU A 26 -10.53 3.24 3.81
C GLU A 26 -9.58 3.83 2.76
N LYS A 27 -8.58 3.03 2.40
CA LYS A 27 -7.60 3.37 1.37
C LYS A 27 -7.76 2.41 0.21
N THR A 28 -7.26 2.81 -0.92
CA THR A 28 -7.12 1.97 -2.10
C THR A 28 -5.67 1.77 -2.41
N TRP A 29 -5.29 0.57 -2.85
CA TRP A 29 -3.94 0.30 -3.30
C TRP A 29 -3.96 -0.20 -4.73
N CYS A 30 -3.00 0.30 -5.50
CA CYS A 30 -2.75 -0.20 -6.85
C CYS A 30 -1.33 -0.73 -6.96
N PHE A 31 -1.17 -1.80 -7.72
CA PHE A 31 0.11 -2.45 -7.94
C PHE A 31 0.21 -3.04 -9.34
N TRP A 32 1.44 -3.19 -9.81
CA TRP A 32 1.75 -3.86 -11.06
C TRP A 32 1.94 -5.34 -10.79
N ALA A 33 1.23 -6.19 -11.52
CA ALA A 33 1.42 -7.64 -11.45
C ALA A 33 1.65 -8.18 -12.87
N PRO A 34 2.62 -9.08 -13.07
CA PRO A 34 2.63 -9.89 -14.29
C PRO A 34 1.36 -10.73 -14.35
N GLN A 35 1.07 -11.32 -15.51
CA GLN A 35 -0.06 -12.25 -15.63
C GLN A 35 -0.03 -13.34 -14.54
N LEU A 36 -1.23 -13.69 -14.10
CA LEU A 36 -1.56 -14.51 -12.92
C LEU A 36 -0.92 -15.91 -12.95
N PRO A 37 -0.68 -16.56 -11.79
CA PRO A 37 -1.35 -16.33 -10.49
C PRO A 37 -0.68 -15.29 -9.58
N HIS A 38 -1.50 -14.48 -8.90
CA HIS A 38 -1.05 -13.50 -7.88
C HIS A 38 -1.76 -13.79 -6.54
N PRO A 39 -1.10 -13.67 -5.37
CA PRO A 39 -1.71 -13.99 -4.07
C PRO A 39 -2.99 -13.21 -3.73
N TYR A 40 -3.13 -12.02 -4.32
CA TYR A 40 -4.29 -11.15 -4.11
C TYR A 40 -5.34 -11.25 -5.22
N GLU A 41 -5.23 -12.23 -6.12
CA GLU A 41 -6.14 -12.35 -7.27
C GLU A 41 -7.62 -12.28 -6.90
N ALA A 42 -8.00 -12.96 -5.81
CA ALA A 42 -9.39 -13.03 -5.32
C ALA A 42 -9.94 -11.70 -4.79
N ILE A 43 -9.08 -10.73 -4.45
CA ILE A 43 -9.48 -9.42 -3.91
C ILE A 43 -9.24 -8.27 -4.89
N ILE A 44 -8.77 -8.55 -6.11
CA ILE A 44 -8.61 -7.53 -7.14
C ILE A 44 -10.00 -7.08 -7.63
N SER A 45 -10.34 -5.82 -7.35
CA SER A 45 -11.62 -5.25 -7.75
C SER A 45 -11.59 -4.64 -9.16
N LYS A 46 -10.40 -4.29 -9.69
CA LYS A 46 -10.24 -3.84 -11.08
C LYS A 46 -8.83 -4.12 -11.60
N LYS A 47 -8.73 -4.42 -12.90
CA LYS A 47 -7.48 -4.62 -13.65
C LYS A 47 -7.50 -3.77 -14.90
N TRP A 48 -6.36 -3.20 -15.24
CA TRP A 48 -6.15 -2.49 -16.49
C TRP A 48 -4.92 -3.06 -17.21
N ALA A 49 -5.10 -3.43 -18.48
CA ALA A 49 -3.99 -3.84 -19.35
C ALA A 49 -3.36 -2.64 -20.07
N ASP A 50 -4.05 -1.51 -20.07
CA ASP A 50 -3.64 -0.27 -20.70
C ASP A 50 -3.51 0.85 -19.66
N ILE A 51 -2.53 1.73 -19.88
CA ILE A 51 -2.37 2.97 -19.12
C ILE A 51 -2.45 4.16 -20.05
N THR A 52 -3.04 5.24 -19.57
CA THR A 52 -3.11 6.52 -20.29
C THR A 52 -2.29 7.57 -19.56
N ILE A 53 -1.41 8.28 -20.27
CA ILE A 53 -0.75 9.49 -19.78
C ILE A 53 -1.40 10.69 -20.45
N GLY A 54 -1.86 11.66 -19.64
CA GLY A 54 -2.46 12.90 -20.12
C GLY A 54 -1.44 14.03 -20.20
N THR A 55 -1.49 14.81 -21.27
CA THR A 55 -0.68 16.04 -21.44
C THR A 55 -1.51 17.13 -22.10
N GLN A 56 -1.00 18.37 -22.10
CA GLN A 56 -1.63 19.48 -22.84
C GLN A 56 -1.71 19.22 -24.36
N GLN A 57 -0.89 18.32 -24.90
CA GLN A 57 -0.88 17.95 -26.32
C GLN A 57 -1.85 16.80 -26.65
N GLY A 58 -2.50 16.23 -25.62
CA GLY A 58 -3.41 15.10 -25.74
C GLY A 58 -3.00 13.92 -24.87
N ASN A 59 -3.81 12.86 -24.97
CA ASN A 59 -3.64 11.64 -24.19
C ASN A 59 -2.92 10.57 -25.01
N LYS A 60 -1.97 9.88 -24.39
CA LYS A 60 -1.30 8.72 -24.97
C LYS A 60 -1.66 7.47 -24.16
N THR A 61 -2.16 6.45 -24.83
CA THR A 61 -2.51 5.16 -24.19
C THR A 61 -1.60 4.06 -24.72
N GLU A 62 -1.07 3.24 -23.82
CA GLU A 62 -0.15 2.15 -24.13
C GLU A 62 -0.52 0.90 -23.34
N THR A 63 -0.39 -0.26 -23.98
CA THR A 63 -0.56 -1.57 -23.35
C THR A 63 0.70 -1.95 -22.56
N ILE A 64 0.52 -2.33 -21.30
CA ILE A 64 1.61 -2.60 -20.36
C ILE A 64 1.99 -4.09 -20.27
N HIS A 65 1.77 -4.85 -21.34
CA HIS A 65 2.11 -6.27 -21.40
C HIS A 65 3.60 -6.51 -21.07
N PRO A 66 3.96 -7.53 -20.26
CA PRO A 66 3.12 -8.61 -19.73
C PRO A 66 2.45 -8.29 -18.38
N TYR A 67 2.45 -7.02 -17.97
CA TYR A 67 1.89 -6.57 -16.70
C TYR A 67 0.44 -6.11 -16.84
N GLN A 68 -0.24 -6.08 -15.70
CA GLN A 68 -1.52 -5.43 -15.48
C GLN A 68 -1.41 -4.52 -14.27
N TYR A 69 -2.08 -3.37 -14.33
CA TYR A 69 -2.26 -2.51 -13.18
C TYR A 69 -3.50 -2.98 -12.44
N CYS A 70 -3.33 -3.41 -11.20
CA CYS A 70 -4.37 -4.02 -10.39
C CYS A 70 -4.74 -3.09 -9.25
N HIS A 71 -6.03 -2.99 -8.95
CA HIS A 71 -6.54 -2.25 -7.81
C HIS A 71 -7.17 -3.20 -6.78
N ILE A 72 -6.90 -2.93 -5.50
CA ILE A 72 -7.51 -3.60 -4.33
C ILE A 72 -7.94 -2.55 -3.30
N ALA A 73 -9.03 -2.82 -2.59
CA ALA A 73 -9.41 -2.03 -1.42
C ALA A 73 -8.57 -2.46 -0.19
N SER A 74 -8.14 -1.50 0.63
CA SER A 74 -7.37 -1.80 1.85
C SER A 74 -8.19 -2.67 2.81
N LYS A 75 -9.51 -2.47 2.87
CA LYS A 75 -10.43 -3.26 3.68
C LYS A 75 -10.36 -4.75 3.34
N ASP A 76 -10.41 -5.10 2.06
CA ASP A 76 -10.36 -6.50 1.63
C ASP A 76 -8.99 -7.11 1.94
N PHE A 77 -7.91 -6.35 1.71
CA PHE A 77 -6.57 -6.78 2.09
C PHE A 77 -6.46 -7.07 3.59
N PHE A 78 -6.88 -6.14 4.45
CA PHE A 78 -6.79 -6.32 5.90
C PHE A 78 -7.70 -7.45 6.37
N THR A 79 -8.88 -7.61 5.78
CA THR A 79 -9.80 -8.72 6.09
C THR A 79 -9.14 -10.07 5.82
N VAL A 80 -8.55 -10.24 4.63
CA VAL A 80 -7.82 -11.47 4.27
C VAL A 80 -6.67 -11.74 5.24
N HIS A 81 -5.83 -10.73 5.52
CA HIS A 81 -4.65 -10.91 6.36
C HIS A 81 -5.02 -11.15 7.83
N HIS A 82 -6.00 -10.44 8.36
CA HIS A 82 -6.47 -10.64 9.72
C HIS A 82 -7.04 -12.05 9.91
N GLY A 83 -7.82 -12.55 8.94
CA GLY A 83 -8.28 -13.94 8.93
C GLY A 83 -7.12 -14.93 9.02
N LEU A 84 -6.08 -14.74 8.20
CA LEU A 84 -4.91 -15.63 8.19
C LEU A 84 -4.10 -15.57 9.49
N ILE A 85 -3.89 -14.37 10.03
CA ILE A 85 -3.13 -14.16 11.27
C ILE A 85 -3.88 -14.75 12.47
N THR A 86 -5.20 -14.62 12.51
CA THR A 86 -6.00 -15.15 13.64
C THR A 86 -6.19 -16.66 13.58
N GLN A 87 -6.18 -17.26 12.38
CA GLN A 87 -6.35 -18.71 12.21
C GLN A 87 -5.04 -19.51 12.35
N HIS A 88 -3.89 -18.86 12.20
CA HIS A 88 -2.60 -19.55 12.24
C HIS A 88 -2.13 -19.78 13.70
N SER A 89 -1.82 -21.02 14.06
CA SER A 89 -1.55 -21.41 15.46
C SER A 89 -0.31 -20.78 16.07
N CYS A 90 0.65 -20.38 15.23
CA CYS A 90 1.93 -19.81 15.68
C CYS A 90 1.94 -18.28 15.70
N THR A 91 0.81 -17.61 15.44
CA THR A 91 0.72 -16.15 15.46
C THR A 91 -0.06 -15.65 16.66
N ASN A 92 0.43 -14.55 17.23
CA ASN A 92 -0.27 -13.79 18.24
C ASN A 92 -0.34 -12.33 17.79
N PHE A 93 -1.52 -11.73 17.87
CA PHE A 93 -1.72 -10.32 17.57
C PHE A 93 -2.09 -9.60 18.86
N GLN A 94 -1.32 -8.57 19.22
CA GLN A 94 -1.62 -7.71 20.37
C GLN A 94 -1.77 -6.28 19.89
N ARG A 95 -2.87 -5.65 20.32
CA ARG A 95 -3.16 -4.26 19.96
C ARG A 95 -2.46 -3.33 20.93
N GLU A 96 -1.18 -3.09 20.69
CA GLU A 96 -0.32 -2.31 21.58
C GLU A 96 0.65 -1.43 20.78
N LYS A 97 0.81 -0.20 21.25
CA LYS A 97 1.76 0.74 20.67
C LYS A 97 3.16 0.42 21.16
N VAL A 98 4.07 0.15 20.22
CA VAL A 98 5.50 0.01 20.51
C VAL A 98 6.09 1.39 20.83
N GLU A 99 6.73 1.51 21.98
CA GLU A 99 7.38 2.75 22.42
C GLU A 99 8.90 2.70 22.22
N HIS A 100 9.51 1.54 22.49
CA HIS A 100 10.97 1.38 22.39
C HIS A 100 11.37 -0.02 21.96
N ILE A 101 12.40 -0.11 21.13
CA ILE A 101 13.05 -1.36 20.74
C ILE A 101 14.53 -1.27 21.12
N SER A 102 14.98 -2.16 22.00
CA SER A 102 16.36 -2.20 22.49
C SER A 102 17.01 -3.53 22.15
N LYS A 103 18.27 -3.51 21.71
CA LYS A 103 19.07 -4.72 21.58
C LYS A 103 19.48 -5.24 22.97
N THR A 104 19.44 -6.55 23.16
CA THR A 104 19.93 -7.23 24.36
C THR A 104 21.05 -8.20 23.98
N ASN A 105 21.66 -8.85 24.97
CA ASN A 105 22.69 -9.87 24.72
C ASN A 105 22.16 -11.08 23.92
N ASP A 106 20.84 -11.31 23.96
CA ASP A 106 20.22 -12.54 23.45
C ASP A 106 19.07 -12.26 22.46
N GLY A 107 19.07 -11.06 21.85
CA GLY A 107 18.07 -10.61 20.88
C GLY A 107 17.65 -9.16 21.10
N PHE A 108 16.35 -8.95 21.29
CA PHE A 108 15.73 -7.64 21.44
C PHE A 108 14.68 -7.65 22.56
N SER A 109 14.53 -6.50 23.20
CA SER A 109 13.44 -6.15 24.09
C SER A 109 12.56 -5.12 23.38
N VAL A 110 11.25 -5.38 23.34
CA VAL A 110 10.25 -4.49 22.73
C VAL A 110 9.30 -4.05 23.83
N SER A 111 9.39 -2.78 24.21
CA SER A 111 8.52 -2.18 25.22
C SER A 111 7.34 -1.50 24.54
N THR A 112 6.15 -1.78 25.04
CA THR A 112 4.89 -1.19 24.60
C THR A 112 4.26 -0.39 25.74
N THR A 113 3.11 0.23 25.46
CA THR A 113 2.31 0.92 26.48
C THR A 113 1.79 0.01 27.61
N GLN A 114 1.81 -1.31 27.44
CA GLN A 114 1.25 -2.27 28.41
C GLN A 114 2.25 -3.31 28.89
N HIS A 115 3.13 -3.80 28.00
CA HIS A 115 3.96 -4.97 28.23
C HIS A 115 5.40 -4.76 27.72
N THR A 116 6.27 -5.71 28.06
CA THR A 116 7.58 -5.84 27.44
C THR A 116 7.75 -7.26 26.93
N TYR A 117 8.09 -7.37 25.64
CA TYR A 117 8.28 -8.63 24.93
C TYR A 117 9.75 -8.84 24.60
N TYR A 118 10.18 -10.09 24.51
CA TYR A 118 11.53 -10.45 24.12
C TYR A 118 11.50 -11.32 22.86
N ALA A 119 12.35 -10.99 21.89
CA ALA A 119 12.40 -11.68 20.61
C ALA A 119 13.82 -11.81 20.08
N LYS A 120 14.11 -12.87 19.33
CA LYS A 120 15.41 -13.05 18.65
C LYS A 120 15.57 -12.11 17.46
N GLN A 121 14.46 -11.81 16.79
CA GLN A 121 14.40 -10.96 15.60
C GLN A 121 13.21 -10.01 15.73
N VAL A 122 13.40 -8.77 15.29
CA VAL A 122 12.36 -7.74 15.26
C VAL A 122 12.37 -7.09 13.90
N TYR A 123 11.20 -6.99 13.29
CA TYR A 123 10.96 -6.26 12.05
C TYR A 123 10.02 -5.11 12.37
N THR A 124 10.35 -3.90 11.93
CA THR A 124 9.52 -2.71 12.16
C THR A 124 9.25 -2.01 10.85
N SER A 125 7.99 -1.63 10.65
CA SER A 125 7.54 -0.74 9.57
C SER A 125 7.42 0.71 10.03
N ALA A 126 7.87 1.03 11.26
CA ALA A 126 7.88 2.40 11.74
C ALA A 126 8.76 3.26 10.82
N THR A 127 8.26 4.44 10.46
CA THR A 127 9.01 5.38 9.65
C THR A 127 10.30 5.75 10.39
N PRO A 128 11.48 5.55 9.78
CA PRO A 128 12.72 6.00 10.41
C PRO A 128 12.67 7.51 10.61
N THR A 129 13.21 7.99 11.72
CA THR A 129 13.44 9.42 11.90
C THR A 129 14.35 9.88 10.76
N LEU A 130 13.84 10.78 9.91
CA LEU A 130 14.63 11.35 8.82
C LEU A 130 15.84 12.06 9.45
N ALA A 131 17.05 11.61 9.11
CA ALA A 131 18.27 12.33 9.45
C ALA A 131 18.30 13.67 8.70
N GLU A 132 19.01 14.65 9.25
CA GLU A 132 19.25 15.91 8.55
C GLU A 132 19.93 15.62 7.20
N HIS A 133 19.33 16.10 6.11
CA HIS A 133 19.83 15.85 4.76
C HIS A 133 21.20 16.48 4.57
N SER A 134 22.13 15.71 3.99
CA SER A 134 23.42 16.26 3.59
C SER A 134 23.24 17.21 2.40
N PRO A 135 24.07 18.26 2.23
CA PRO A 135 23.95 19.23 1.14
C PRO A 135 24.00 18.63 -0.28
N ASN A 136 24.49 17.39 -0.41
CA ASN A 136 24.61 16.67 -1.69
C ASN A 136 23.51 15.61 -1.90
N GLU A 137 22.51 15.55 -1.02
CA GLU A 137 21.37 14.63 -1.15
C GLU A 137 20.18 15.32 -1.80
N VAL A 138 19.62 14.72 -2.84
CA VAL A 138 18.37 15.17 -3.44
C VAL A 138 17.22 14.60 -2.62
N PHE A 139 16.54 15.46 -1.88
CA PHE A 139 15.33 15.08 -1.16
C PHE A 139 14.07 15.50 -1.94
N LEU A 140 13.24 14.52 -2.31
CA LEU A 140 11.98 14.76 -2.99
C LEU A 140 10.82 14.65 -2.00
N HIS A 141 10.21 15.78 -1.67
CA HIS A 141 8.92 15.77 -0.98
C HIS A 141 7.81 15.44 -1.97
N GLN A 142 7.17 14.29 -1.81
CA GLN A 142 6.03 13.90 -2.60
C GLN A 142 4.78 13.92 -1.72
N GLN A 143 3.81 14.74 -2.09
CA GLN A 143 2.51 14.84 -1.44
C GLN A 143 1.45 14.26 -2.37
N PHE A 144 0.58 13.43 -1.82
CA PHE A 144 -0.56 12.85 -2.53
C PHE A 144 -1.83 13.27 -1.80
N PHE A 145 -2.84 13.68 -2.55
CA PHE A 145 -4.14 14.02 -1.99
C PHE A 145 -5.27 13.65 -2.95
N GLY A 146 -6.14 12.78 -2.45
CA GLY A 146 -7.06 12.05 -3.28
C GLY A 146 -8.53 12.33 -3.03
N TRP A 147 -9.33 12.15 -4.07
CA TRP A 147 -10.79 12.27 -4.05
C TRP A 147 -11.43 11.11 -4.78
N GLN A 148 -12.56 10.63 -4.26
CA GLN A 148 -13.48 9.80 -5.01
C GLN A 148 -14.63 10.68 -5.50
N ILE A 149 -14.88 10.66 -6.81
CA ILE A 149 -15.96 11.44 -7.45
C ILE A 149 -16.93 10.51 -8.16
N GLU A 150 -18.19 10.93 -8.25
CA GLU A 150 -19.24 10.31 -9.05
C GLU A 150 -19.86 11.34 -9.99
N THR A 151 -20.11 10.98 -11.25
CA THR A 151 -20.71 11.85 -12.27
C THR A 151 -22.06 11.33 -12.73
N GLU A 152 -23.00 12.21 -13.02
CA GLU A 152 -24.34 11.83 -13.48
C GLU A 152 -24.34 11.11 -14.83
N LEU A 153 -23.38 11.44 -15.70
CA LEU A 153 -23.24 10.86 -17.04
C LEU A 153 -21.95 10.05 -17.18
N PRO A 154 -21.94 9.02 -18.05
CA PRO A 154 -20.75 8.26 -18.46
C PRO A 154 -19.66 9.14 -19.11
N ASN A 155 -18.67 9.58 -18.33
CA ASN A 155 -17.62 10.48 -18.83
C ASN A 155 -16.21 9.88 -18.78
N PHE A 156 -16.08 8.62 -18.35
CA PHE A 156 -14.79 8.00 -18.07
C PHE A 156 -14.52 6.75 -18.93
N ASN A 157 -13.31 6.65 -19.49
CA ASN A 157 -12.81 5.39 -20.05
C ASN A 157 -12.37 4.45 -18.92
N VAL A 158 -13.15 3.40 -18.68
CA VAL A 158 -12.89 2.41 -17.62
C VAL A 158 -11.92 1.29 -18.01
N GLU A 159 -11.51 1.24 -19.28
CA GLU A 159 -10.64 0.18 -19.83
C GLU A 159 -9.15 0.47 -19.61
N ALA A 160 -8.78 1.73 -19.38
CA ALA A 160 -7.40 2.14 -19.10
C ALA A 160 -7.30 2.92 -17.79
N ALA A 161 -6.22 2.69 -17.03
CA ALA A 161 -5.89 3.52 -15.88
C ALA A 161 -5.19 4.80 -16.36
N THR A 162 -5.68 5.98 -15.99
CA THR A 162 -4.95 7.22 -16.32
C THR A 162 -3.91 7.49 -15.24
N MET A 163 -2.65 7.58 -15.61
CA MET A 163 -1.53 7.83 -14.71
C MET A 163 -0.80 9.09 -15.12
N MET A 164 -0.39 9.87 -14.14
CA MET A 164 0.43 11.07 -14.37
C MET A 164 -0.20 11.99 -15.44
N ASP A 165 -1.46 12.35 -15.27
CA ASP A 165 -2.10 13.36 -16.10
C ASP A 165 -1.53 14.73 -15.74
N PHE A 166 -0.71 15.27 -16.65
CA PHE A 166 -0.06 16.57 -16.55
C PHE A 166 -0.92 17.71 -17.09
N ASN A 167 -2.16 17.43 -17.51
CA ASN A 167 -3.12 18.44 -17.93
C ASN A 167 -3.73 19.19 -16.73
N VAL A 168 -2.85 19.60 -15.81
CA VAL A 168 -3.11 20.46 -14.67
C VAL A 168 -2.16 21.65 -14.75
N HIS A 169 -2.53 22.75 -14.10
CA HIS A 169 -1.68 23.94 -14.10
C HIS A 169 -0.32 23.63 -13.47
N GLN A 170 0.75 23.77 -14.26
CA GLN A 170 2.14 23.63 -13.78
C GLN A 170 2.60 24.98 -13.22
N HIS A 171 3.25 24.98 -12.06
CA HIS A 171 3.84 26.19 -11.47
C HIS A 171 5.36 26.02 -11.41
N THR A 172 5.96 26.18 -10.23
CA THR A 172 7.40 25.99 -9.96
C THR A 172 7.77 24.53 -9.71
N SER A 173 6.80 23.63 -9.71
CA SER A 173 6.94 22.19 -9.48
C SER A 173 6.21 21.37 -10.54
N VAL A 174 6.62 20.11 -10.70
CA VAL A 174 5.92 19.13 -11.54
C VAL A 174 4.70 18.63 -10.78
N ASN A 175 3.51 18.90 -11.30
CA ASN A 175 2.24 18.47 -10.74
C ASN A 175 1.58 17.48 -11.70
N PHE A 176 1.01 16.41 -11.17
CA PHE A 176 0.23 15.46 -11.96
C PHE A 176 -0.87 14.83 -11.12
N THR A 177 -1.88 14.30 -11.79
CA THR A 177 -2.95 13.53 -11.14
C THR A 177 -2.94 12.10 -11.64
N HIS A 178 -3.35 11.14 -10.81
CA HIS A 178 -3.75 9.82 -11.33
C HIS A 178 -5.27 9.72 -11.29
N GLN A 179 -5.84 8.94 -12.20
CA GLN A 179 -7.27 8.63 -12.23
C GLN A 179 -7.45 7.12 -12.41
N CYS A 180 -7.93 6.46 -11.36
CA CYS A 180 -8.39 5.07 -11.41
C CYS A 180 -9.91 5.08 -11.59
N LYS A 181 -10.39 4.59 -12.74
CA LYS A 181 -11.80 4.66 -13.14
C LYS A 181 -12.47 3.31 -12.89
N PHE A 182 -13.45 3.27 -11.99
CA PHE A 182 -14.08 2.02 -11.51
C PHE A 182 -15.33 1.66 -12.31
N CYS A 183 -16.12 2.67 -12.64
CA CYS A 183 -17.29 2.54 -13.51
C CYS A 183 -17.42 3.83 -14.34
N LEU A 184 -18.38 3.85 -15.28
CA LEU A 184 -18.58 4.97 -16.19
C LEU A 184 -18.79 6.32 -15.48
N CYS A 185 -19.17 6.28 -14.20
CA CYS A 185 -19.49 7.43 -13.38
C CYS A 185 -18.49 7.68 -12.24
N ALA A 186 -17.61 6.74 -11.86
CA ALA A 186 -16.78 6.89 -10.65
C ALA A 186 -15.27 6.84 -10.90
N THR A 187 -14.54 7.78 -10.30
CA THR A 187 -13.07 7.91 -10.41
C THR A 187 -12.44 8.22 -9.06
N LEU A 188 -11.25 7.66 -8.82
CA LEU A 188 -10.38 8.03 -7.71
C LEU A 188 -9.14 8.77 -8.18
N PHE A 189 -8.84 9.87 -7.51
CA PHE A 189 -7.57 10.59 -7.54
C PHE A 189 -6.76 10.25 -6.28
N PRO A 190 -5.43 10.07 -6.32
CA PRO A 190 -4.59 9.86 -5.15
C PRO A 190 -4.02 11.14 -4.57
#